data_AF-A0A848YFA6-F1
#
_entry.id   AF-A0A848YFA6-F1
#
_cell.length_a   1.000
_cell.length_b   1.000
_cell.length_c   1.000
_cell.angle_alpha   90.00
_cell.angle_beta   90.00
_cell.angle_gamma   90.00
#
_symmetry.space_group_name_H-M   'P 1'
#
loop_
_entity.id
_entity.type
_entity.pdbx_description
1 polymer ?
#
loop_
_entity_poly.entity_id
_entity_poly.type
_entity_poly.pdbx_seq_one_letter_code
_entity_poly.pdbx_strand_id
1 'polypeptide(L)'
;MGTPARWLLSRKDDITVPEEIIEEVTSSGPADAVSVAAGLPEPQRAILAQFCYGRRHLRHLGLLIAGTLSQQTLMQTFGGAWEVIQKQAQDPDKTLASEKRPASEQGKRSISLATVGQAPIQSREEDDDLDADEDFDRMDEA
;
A
#
# COMPACT_ATOMS: atom_id res chain seq x y z
N MET A 1 5.85 14.64 8.86
CA MET A 1 4.92 14.55 7.71
C MET A 1 5.48 13.52 6.74
N GLY A 2 4.96 12.29 6.78
CA GLY A 2 5.45 11.21 5.91
C GLY A 2 4.96 11.44 4.48
N THR A 3 5.87 11.75 3.57
CA THR A 3 5.62 11.66 2.14
C THR A 3 5.32 10.19 1.80
N PRO A 4 4.12 9.82 1.32
CA PRO A 4 3.93 8.48 0.79
C PRO A 4 4.79 8.35 -0.47
N ALA A 5 5.55 7.25 -0.55
CA ALA A 5 6.52 6.93 -1.59
C ALA A 5 6.01 7.26 -2.99
N ARG A 6 6.33 8.48 -3.43
CA ARG A 6 6.21 8.95 -4.80
C ARG A 6 7.54 8.55 -5.43
N TRP A 7 7.50 7.85 -6.57
CA TRP A 7 8.65 7.64 -7.47
C TRP A 7 9.56 6.44 -7.19
N LEU A 8 9.09 5.25 -7.56
CA LEU A 8 9.93 4.26 -8.24
C LEU A 8 10.09 4.70 -9.71
N LEU A 9 10.72 5.87 -9.89
CA LEU A 9 11.00 6.51 -11.17
C LEU A 9 12.50 6.42 -11.42
N SER A 10 13.01 5.24 -11.76
CA SER A 10 14.46 5.11 -12.05
C SER A 10 14.82 4.01 -13.06
N ARG A 11 13.89 3.64 -13.96
CA ARG A 11 14.16 2.81 -15.16
C ARG A 11 13.12 3.02 -16.28
N LYS A 12 12.32 4.10 -16.22
CA LYS A 12 10.92 4.15 -16.69
C LYS A 12 10.69 4.96 -17.96
N ASP A 13 11.73 5.30 -18.72
CA ASP A 13 11.55 6.06 -19.97
C ASP A 13 11.04 5.18 -21.12
N ASP A 14 11.28 3.86 -21.11
CA ASP A 14 10.75 2.90 -22.12
C ASP A 14 9.33 2.38 -21.82
N ILE A 15 8.84 2.55 -20.59
CA ILE A 15 7.56 1.96 -20.13
C ILE A 15 6.60 3.06 -19.64
N THR A 16 6.62 4.21 -20.30
CA THR A 16 5.63 5.26 -20.07
C THR A 16 4.52 5.11 -21.09
N VAL A 17 3.28 5.05 -20.60
CA VAL A 17 2.09 5.09 -21.47
C VAL A 17 1.93 6.54 -21.92
N PRO A 18 1.85 6.82 -23.24
CA PRO A 18 1.65 8.17 -23.73
C PRO A 18 0.32 8.74 -23.24
N GLU A 19 0.29 10.04 -22.95
CA GLU A 19 -0.87 10.72 -22.36
C GLU A 19 -2.12 10.61 -23.22
N GLU A 20 -1.97 10.68 -24.55
CA GLU A 20 -3.05 10.50 -25.51
C GLU A 20 -3.81 9.18 -25.32
N ILE A 21 -3.09 8.09 -25.03
CA ILE A 21 -3.69 6.77 -24.79
C ILE A 21 -4.39 6.72 -23.44
N ILE A 22 -3.88 7.44 -22.44
CA ILE A 22 -4.53 7.53 -21.13
C ILE A 22 -5.86 8.30 -21.27
N GLU A 23 -5.85 9.41 -22.01
CA GLU A 23 -7.05 10.19 -22.29
C GLU A 23 -8.08 9.38 -23.08
N GLU A 24 -7.65 8.68 -24.13
CA GLU A 24 -8.52 7.82 -24.93
C GLU A 24 -9.14 6.70 -24.10
N VAL A 25 -8.34 5.97 -23.32
CA VAL A 25 -8.80 4.88 -22.45
C VAL A 25 -9.75 5.39 -21.37
N THR A 26 -9.55 6.60 -20.85
CA THR A 26 -10.41 7.15 -19.79
C THR A 26 -11.68 7.81 -20.31
N SER A 27 -11.68 8.28 -21.56
CA SER A 27 -12.85 8.84 -22.26
C SER A 27 -13.73 7.75 -22.89
N SER A 28 -13.15 6.60 -23.22
CA SER A 28 -13.83 5.48 -23.88
C SER A 28 -14.60 4.57 -22.91
N GLY A 29 -15.54 3.79 -23.46
CA GLY A 29 -16.24 2.75 -22.72
C GLY A 29 -15.30 1.60 -22.29
N PRO A 30 -15.69 0.76 -21.31
CA PRO A 30 -14.83 -0.27 -20.75
C PRO A 30 -14.36 -1.32 -21.79
N ALA A 31 -15.18 -1.63 -22.79
CA ALA A 31 -14.83 -2.59 -23.86
C ALA A 31 -13.80 -2.00 -24.84
N ASP A 32 -13.98 -0.73 -25.21
CA ASP A 32 -13.08 -0.01 -26.11
C ASP A 32 -11.73 0.26 -25.42
N ALA A 33 -11.77 0.65 -24.15
CA ALA A 33 -10.59 0.84 -23.31
C ALA A 33 -9.69 -0.41 -23.23
N VAL A 34 -10.29 -1.60 -23.09
CA VAL A 34 -9.53 -2.86 -23.09
C VAL A 34 -8.93 -3.15 -24.47
N SER A 35 -9.67 -2.81 -25.54
CA SER A 35 -9.19 -2.98 -26.92
C SER A 35 -8.00 -2.06 -27.23
N VAL A 36 -8.07 -0.79 -26.82
CA VAL A 36 -6.96 0.17 -26.91
C VAL A 36 -5.77 -0.31 -26.09
N ALA A 37 -6.02 -0.77 -24.84
CA ALA A 37 -4.96 -1.30 -24.00
C ALA A 37 -4.29 -2.55 -24.62
N ALA A 38 -5.03 -3.42 -25.31
CA ALA A 38 -4.49 -4.63 -25.93
C ALA A 38 -3.41 -4.34 -27.00
N GLY A 39 -3.46 -3.17 -27.65
CA GLY A 39 -2.45 -2.71 -28.59
C GLY A 39 -1.11 -2.33 -27.95
N LEU A 40 -1.07 -2.13 -26.63
CA LEU A 40 0.14 -1.79 -25.90
C LEU A 40 0.93 -3.04 -25.47
N PRO A 41 2.27 -2.91 -25.35
CA PRO A 41 3.10 -3.90 -24.69
C PRO A 41 2.59 -4.20 -23.27
N GLU A 42 2.72 -5.46 -22.87
CA GLU A 42 2.30 -5.93 -21.55
C GLU A 42 2.78 -5.10 -20.35
N PRO A 43 4.05 -4.64 -20.28
CA PRO A 43 4.49 -3.81 -19.14
C PRO A 43 3.83 -2.43 -19.10
N GLN A 44 3.49 -1.85 -20.27
CA GLN A 44 2.76 -0.58 -20.36
C GLN A 44 1.29 -0.76 -19.93
N ARG A 45 0.64 -1.84 -20.37
CA ARG A 45 -0.71 -2.21 -19.91
C ARG A 45 -0.79 -2.38 -18.40
N ALA A 46 0.25 -2.94 -17.78
CA ALA A 46 0.29 -3.17 -16.35
C ALA A 46 0.36 -1.86 -15.54
N ILE A 47 1.12 -0.89 -16.03
CA ILE A 47 1.18 0.45 -15.43
C ILE A 47 -0.16 1.18 -15.61
N LEU A 48 -0.79 1.05 -16.78
CA LEU A 48 -2.12 1.60 -17.03
C LEU A 48 -3.16 0.97 -16.08
N ALA A 49 -3.16 -0.35 -15.94
CA ALA A 49 -4.03 -1.06 -15.01
C ALA A 49 -3.84 -0.57 -13.57
N GLN A 50 -2.60 -0.40 -13.12
CA GLN A 50 -2.28 0.12 -11.78
C GLN A 50 -2.80 1.55 -11.59
N PHE A 51 -2.63 2.40 -12.60
CA PHE A 51 -3.12 3.78 -12.60
C PHE A 51 -4.65 3.84 -12.51
N CYS A 52 -5.36 3.06 -13.34
CA CYS A 52 -6.81 2.99 -13.34
C CYS A 52 -7.35 2.37 -12.05
N TYR A 53 -6.70 1.32 -11.52
CA TYR A 53 -7.10 0.67 -10.28
C TYR A 53 -6.99 1.59 -9.06
N GLY A 54 -6.01 2.49 -9.03
CA GLY A 54 -5.84 3.48 -7.96
C GLY A 54 -6.96 4.53 -7.87
N ARG A 55 -7.78 4.69 -8.92
CA ARG A 55 -8.85 5.70 -8.99
C ARG A 55 -10.21 5.02 -8.90
N ARG A 56 -11.02 5.38 -7.88
CA ARG A 56 -12.33 4.77 -7.62
C ARG A 56 -13.23 4.67 -8.85
N HIS A 57 -13.30 5.72 -9.66
CA HIS A 57 -14.18 5.78 -10.85
C HIS A 57 -13.61 5.02 -12.06
N LEU A 58 -12.31 4.70 -12.07
CA LEU A 58 -11.66 3.89 -13.11
C LEU A 58 -11.32 2.48 -12.63
N ARG A 59 -11.68 2.14 -11.39
CA ARG A 59 -11.30 0.86 -10.76
C ARG A 59 -11.81 -0.33 -11.56
N HIS A 60 -13.04 -0.23 -12.07
CA HIS A 60 -13.64 -1.23 -12.95
C HIS A 60 -12.75 -1.50 -14.17
N LEU A 61 -12.35 -0.44 -14.87
CA LEU A 61 -11.51 -0.50 -16.05
C LEU A 61 -10.12 -1.04 -15.70
N GLY A 62 -9.54 -0.63 -14.57
CA GLY A 62 -8.28 -1.16 -14.06
C GLY A 62 -8.33 -2.67 -13.81
N LEU A 63 -9.45 -3.20 -13.28
CA LEU A 63 -9.66 -4.63 -13.09
C LEU A 63 -9.80 -5.38 -14.42
N LEU A 64 -10.52 -4.81 -15.39
CA LEU A 64 -10.66 -5.40 -16.72
C LEU A 64 -9.31 -5.52 -17.44
N ILE A 65 -8.49 -4.46 -17.41
CA ILE A 65 -7.15 -4.49 -18.00
C ILE A 65 -6.26 -5.47 -17.21
N ALA A 66 -6.33 -5.48 -15.87
CA ALA A 66 -5.58 -6.43 -15.06
C ALA A 66 -5.91 -7.90 -15.38
N GLY A 67 -7.15 -8.19 -15.79
CA GLY A 67 -7.57 -9.51 -16.25
C GLY A 67 -6.86 -10.01 -17.52
N THR A 68 -6.30 -9.11 -18.33
CA THR A 68 -5.57 -9.45 -19.57
C THR A 68 -4.07 -9.65 -19.38
N LEU A 69 -3.55 -9.40 -18.17
CA LEU A 69 -2.12 -9.47 -17.87
C LEU A 69 -1.71 -10.86 -17.42
N SER A 70 -0.46 -11.24 -17.69
CA SER A 70 0.09 -12.46 -17.11
C SER A 70 0.31 -12.31 -15.61
N GLN A 71 0.30 -13.44 -14.90
CA GLN A 71 0.59 -13.50 -13.46
C GLN A 71 1.94 -12.86 -13.11
N GLN A 72 2.99 -13.11 -13.92
CA GLN A 72 4.32 -12.55 -13.68
C GLN A 72 4.29 -11.02 -13.70
N THR A 73 3.59 -10.43 -14.67
CA THR A 73 3.46 -8.99 -14.81
C THR A 73 2.66 -8.39 -13.64
N LEU A 74 1.58 -9.05 -13.21
CA LEU A 74 0.81 -8.61 -12.05
C LEU A 74 1.64 -8.67 -10.75
N MET A 75 2.44 -9.71 -10.56
CA MET A 75 3.35 -9.82 -9.41
C MET A 75 4.39 -8.70 -9.40
N GLN A 76 4.96 -8.36 -10.56
CA GLN A 76 5.95 -7.30 -10.66
C GLN A 76 5.37 -5.90 -10.43
N THR A 77 4.11 -5.67 -10.82
CA THR A 77 3.48 -4.33 -10.76
C THR A 77 2.67 -4.07 -9.50
N PHE A 78 1.86 -5.05 -9.05
CA PHE A 78 1.02 -4.94 -7.87
C PHE A 78 1.66 -5.55 -6.61
N GLY A 79 2.84 -6.17 -6.73
CA GLY A 79 3.54 -6.77 -5.61
C GLY A 79 2.67 -7.84 -4.93
N GLY A 80 2.67 -7.89 -3.60
CA GLY A 80 1.90 -8.87 -2.82
C GLY A 80 0.38 -8.79 -2.99
N ALA A 81 -0.16 -7.73 -3.60
CA ALA A 81 -1.59 -7.60 -3.85
C ALA A 81 -2.07 -8.31 -5.13
N TRP A 82 -1.14 -8.83 -5.96
CA TRP A 82 -1.45 -9.39 -7.28
C TRP A 82 -2.55 -10.46 -7.26
N GLU A 83 -2.56 -11.34 -6.24
CA GLU A 83 -3.52 -12.44 -6.15
C GLU A 83 -4.94 -11.92 -5.88
N VAL A 84 -5.05 -10.86 -5.06
CA VAL A 84 -6.33 -10.19 -4.78
C VAL A 84 -6.83 -9.49 -6.04
N ILE A 85 -5.95 -8.79 -6.76
CA ILE A 85 -6.30 -8.12 -8.01
C ILE A 85 -6.75 -9.13 -9.06
N GLN A 86 -6.05 -10.26 -9.21
CA GLN A 86 -6.41 -11.33 -10.13
C GLN A 86 -7.80 -11.90 -9.82
N LYS A 87 -8.10 -12.18 -8.54
CA LYS A 87 -9.42 -12.66 -8.11
C LYS A 87 -10.52 -11.62 -8.38
N GLN A 88 -10.25 -10.35 -8.12
CA GLN A 88 -11.20 -9.27 -8.40
C GLN A 88 -11.43 -9.08 -9.91
N ALA A 89 -10.40 -9.28 -10.73
CA ALA A 89 -10.50 -9.19 -12.19
C ALA A 89 -11.31 -10.33 -12.81
N GLN A 90 -11.44 -11.49 -12.15
CA GLN A 90 -12.31 -12.58 -12.60
C GLN A 90 -13.81 -12.24 -12.45
N ASP A 91 -14.16 -11.41 -11.46
CA ASP A 91 -15.53 -11.01 -11.14
C ASP A 91 -15.58 -9.50 -10.85
N PRO A 92 -15.38 -8.64 -11.86
CA PRO A 92 -15.30 -7.20 -11.67
C PRO A 92 -16.64 -6.60 -11.19
N ASP A 93 -17.77 -7.10 -11.69
CA ASP A 93 -19.10 -6.64 -11.29
C ASP A 93 -19.43 -6.92 -9.82
N LYS A 94 -19.06 -8.11 -9.33
CA LYS A 94 -19.25 -8.46 -7.90
C LYS A 94 -18.38 -7.61 -6.99
N THR A 95 -17.14 -7.34 -7.42
CA THR A 95 -16.21 -6.50 -6.67
C THR A 95 -16.77 -5.09 -6.50
N LEU A 96 -17.28 -4.48 -7.57
CA LEU A 96 -17.83 -3.13 -7.54
C LEU A 96 -19.17 -3.04 -6.81
N ALA A 97 -20.01 -4.08 -6.91
CA ALA A 97 -21.24 -4.17 -6.13
C ALA A 97 -20.97 -4.18 -4.62
N SER A 98 -19.88 -4.84 -4.20
CA SER A 98 -19.43 -4.84 -2.80
C SER A 98 -18.91 -3.48 -2.34
N GLU A 99 -18.25 -2.71 -3.21
CA GLU A 99 -17.77 -1.35 -2.91
C GLU A 99 -18.88 -0.30 -2.85
N LYS A 100 -19.97 -0.52 -3.59
CA LYS A 100 -21.11 0.41 -3.61
C LYS A 100 -21.98 0.29 -2.36
N ARG A 101 -21.83 -0.79 -1.58
CA ARG A 101 -22.53 -0.95 -0.30
C ARG A 101 -22.07 0.15 0.66
N PRO A 102 -23.00 0.95 1.22
CA PRO A 102 -22.63 1.97 2.18
C PRO A 102 -21.94 1.32 3.39
N ALA A 103 -20.91 1.97 3.95
CA ALA A 103 -20.17 1.51 5.12
C ALA A 103 -21.06 1.23 6.36
N SER A 104 -22.33 1.62 6.31
CA SER A 104 -23.36 1.27 7.30
C SER A 104 -23.85 -0.19 7.23
N GLU A 105 -23.75 -0.86 6.08
CA GLU A 105 -24.16 -2.27 5.89
C GLU A 105 -23.02 -3.27 6.10
N GLN A 106 -21.77 -2.81 6.03
CA GLN A 106 -20.61 -3.59 6.45
C GLN A 106 -20.56 -3.57 7.97
N GLY A 107 -21.32 -4.50 8.58
CA GLY A 107 -21.54 -4.62 10.01
C GLY A 107 -20.38 -4.12 10.87
N LYS A 108 -20.62 -3.00 11.54
CA LYS A 108 -19.71 -2.38 12.50
C LYS A 108 -19.49 -3.37 13.64
N ARG A 109 -18.49 -4.24 13.55
CA ARG A 109 -17.95 -4.90 14.73
C ARG A 109 -17.35 -3.77 15.58
N SER A 110 -17.88 -3.56 16.77
CA SER A 110 -17.34 -2.60 17.73
C SER A 110 -15.91 -3.02 18.09
N ILE A 111 -14.94 -2.39 17.44
CA ILE A 111 -13.53 -2.54 17.80
C ILE A 111 -13.31 -1.61 18.99
N SER A 112 -13.41 -2.14 20.21
CA SER A 112 -13.01 -1.41 21.41
C SER A 112 -11.49 -1.39 21.48
N LEU A 113 -10.88 -0.22 21.23
CA LEU A 113 -9.48 0.01 21.54
C LEU A 113 -9.35 0.13 23.07
N ALA A 114 -8.81 -0.89 23.73
CA ALA A 114 -8.28 -0.72 25.08
C ALA A 114 -7.00 0.11 24.95
N THR A 115 -7.01 1.32 25.51
CA THR A 115 -5.80 2.13 25.66
C THR A 115 -4.90 1.41 26.66
N VAL A 116 -3.97 0.57 26.19
CA VAL A 116 -2.85 0.14 27.01
C VAL A 116 -1.93 1.35 27.11
N GLY A 117 -1.90 1.99 28.27
CA GLY A 117 -1.09 3.18 28.52
C GLY A 117 0.36 2.88 28.13
N GLN A 118 0.92 3.68 27.23
CA GLN A 118 2.36 3.70 27.01
C GLN A 118 3.01 4.09 28.33
N ALA A 119 3.66 3.13 28.99
CA ALA A 119 4.63 3.45 30.01
C ALA A 119 5.73 4.31 29.35
N PRO A 120 6.15 5.41 29.98
CA PRO A 120 7.25 6.21 29.46
C PRO A 120 8.50 5.34 29.40
N ILE A 121 9.17 5.37 28.26
CA ILE A 121 10.50 4.78 28.08
C ILE A 121 11.43 5.62 28.95
N GLN A 122 11.77 5.12 30.15
CA GLN A 122 12.75 5.77 31.01
C GLN A 122 14.13 5.57 30.39
N SER A 123 14.72 6.67 29.93
CA SER A 123 16.14 6.78 29.63
C SER A 123 16.92 6.29 30.85
N ARG A 124 17.74 5.26 30.67
CA ARG A 124 18.65 4.73 31.68
C ARG A 124 19.75 5.76 31.92
N GLU A 125 19.63 6.50 33.01
CA GLU A 125 20.70 7.32 33.60
C GLU A 125 21.49 6.41 34.53
N GLU A 126 22.70 6.03 34.13
CA GLU A 126 23.67 5.31 34.95
C GLU A 126 24.49 6.36 35.72
N ASP A 127 23.99 6.78 36.88
CA ASP A 127 24.77 7.48 37.90
C ASP A 127 25.00 6.52 39.07
N ASP A 128 26.00 5.64 38.93
CA ASP A 128 26.57 4.91 40.06
C ASP A 128 27.73 5.76 40.62
N ASP A 129 27.37 6.65 41.56
CA ASP A 129 28.32 7.31 42.45
C ASP A 129 29.01 6.25 43.31
N LEU A 130 30.27 5.94 42.97
CA LEU A 130 31.15 5.12 43.80
C LEU A 130 31.52 5.93 45.06
N ASP A 131 30.79 5.69 46.15
CA ASP A 131 31.18 6.11 47.49
C ASP A 131 32.58 5.56 47.82
N ALA A 132 33.55 6.47 47.90
CA ALA A 132 34.84 6.23 48.50
C ALA A 132 34.76 6.67 49.96
N ASP A 133 34.26 5.79 50.85
CA ASP A 133 34.46 5.92 52.28
C ASP A 133 35.86 5.42 52.66
N GLU A 134 36.86 6.28 52.43
CA GLU A 134 38.09 6.26 53.22
C GLU A 134 37.79 6.85 54.61
N ASP A 135 37.52 6.00 55.60
CA ASP A 135 37.68 6.37 57.02
C ASP A 135 38.21 5.16 57.82
N PHE A 136 39.46 4.81 57.50
CA PHE A 136 40.33 4.02 58.35
C PHE A 136 41.13 4.99 59.23
N ASP A 137 40.63 5.36 60.42
CA ASP A 137 41.46 5.49 61.63
C ASP A 137 40.65 5.71 62.92
N ARG A 138 41.10 5.04 64.00
CA ARG A 138 40.92 5.32 65.44
C ARG A 138 39.53 5.05 66.10
N MET A 139 39.38 4.45 67.29
CA MET A 139 40.30 4.27 68.43
C MET A 139 39.65 3.34 69.52
N ASP A 140 40.48 2.42 70.06
CA ASP A 140 40.60 1.86 71.44
C ASP A 140 39.45 1.52 72.42
N GLU A 141 39.76 0.45 73.18
CA GLU A 141 39.47 0.14 74.60
C GLU A 141 38.24 -0.70 75.04
N ALA A 142 38.51 -1.97 75.41
CA ALA A 142 38.16 -2.60 76.70
C ALA A 142 38.95 -3.91 76.93
#